data_AF-A0A1B6EE56-F1
#
_entry.id   AF-A0A1B6EE56-F1
#
_cell.length_a   1.000
_cell.length_b   1.000
_cell.length_c   1.000
_cell.angle_alpha   90.00
_cell.angle_beta   90.00
_cell.angle_gamma   90.00
#
_symmetry.space_group_name_H-M   'P 1'
#
loop_
_entity.id
_entity.type
_entity.pdbx_description
1 polymer ?
#
loop_
_entity_poly.entity_id
_entity_poly.type
_entity_poly.pdbx_seq_one_letter_code
_entity_poly.pdbx_strand_id
1 'polypeptide(L)'
;MNLKKDQDNTLASEVESNHWARRKVPFAIITSDSDFPELTEQELKILFTGSYQMSQAVSYLAEMMDENEKITFHYLKITPNIIKLDVRSRHINSKTYHCFIEYQPDKNDISGITRYCCDCANGRRTVECCSHIAAIIYYLSYARYSAKIVRPAEILSCLFIDQKISVVVNEDSDED
;
A
#
# COMPACT_ATOMS: atom_id res chain seq x y z
N MET A 1 22.30 -5.09 -10.84
CA MET A 1 22.66 -5.63 -9.51
C MET A 1 22.10 -4.65 -8.48
N ASN A 2 21.05 -5.05 -7.73
CA ASN A 2 20.29 -4.13 -6.87
C ASN A 2 21.12 -3.75 -5.62
N LEU A 3 21.57 -2.50 -5.54
CA LEU A 3 22.42 -1.93 -4.48
C LEU A 3 21.84 -2.03 -3.06
N LYS A 4 20.56 -2.41 -2.90
CA LYS A 4 19.83 -2.44 -1.63
C LYS A 4 19.74 -3.82 -0.97
N LYS A 5 20.19 -4.91 -1.61
CA LYS A 5 19.91 -6.30 -1.17
C LYS A 5 20.41 -6.65 0.24
N ASP A 6 21.46 -5.98 0.72
CA ASP A 6 22.09 -6.24 2.02
C ASP A 6 22.17 -4.97 2.90
N GLN A 7 21.39 -3.94 2.57
CA GLN A 7 21.31 -2.73 3.39
C GLN A 7 20.18 -2.85 4.41
N ASP A 8 20.49 -2.48 5.65
CA ASP A 8 19.48 -2.32 6.70
C ASP A 8 18.54 -1.16 6.39
N ASN A 9 17.26 -1.34 6.73
CA ASN A 9 16.27 -0.29 6.60
C ASN A 9 16.48 0.77 7.69
N THR A 10 17.25 1.80 7.36
CA THR A 10 17.62 2.87 8.30
C THR A 10 16.41 3.63 8.84
N LEU A 11 15.32 3.75 8.07
CA LEU A 11 14.07 4.37 8.54
C LEU A 11 13.40 3.51 9.61
N ALA A 12 13.41 2.18 9.46
CA ALA A 12 12.89 1.28 10.48
C ALA A 12 13.65 1.42 11.81
N SER A 13 14.99 1.49 11.75
CA SER A 13 15.84 1.71 12.93
C SER A 13 15.56 3.07 13.60
N GLU A 14 15.31 4.10 12.80
CA GLU A 14 14.97 5.45 13.28
C GLU A 14 13.59 5.48 13.97
N VAL A 15 12.59 4.82 13.37
CA VAL A 15 11.24 4.66 13.94
C VAL A 15 11.28 3.94 15.29
N GLU A 16 12.07 2.87 15.40
CA GLU A 16 12.24 2.10 16.63
C GLU A 16 12.89 2.95 17.73
N SER A 17 13.99 3.62 17.40
CA SER A 17 14.78 4.44 18.34
C SER A 17 13.99 5.64 18.87
N ASN A 18 13.14 6.24 18.04
CA ASN A 18 12.31 7.39 18.43
C ASN A 18 10.91 7.02 18.94
N HIS A 19 10.57 5.73 18.96
CA HIS A 19 9.27 5.21 19.41
C HIS A 19 8.06 5.82 18.68
N TRP A 20 8.18 6.15 17.39
CA TRP A 20 7.12 6.84 16.64
C TRP A 20 5.85 6.03 16.44
N ALA A 21 5.93 4.69 16.50
CA ALA A 21 4.75 3.83 16.45
C ALA A 21 3.74 4.13 17.58
N ARG A 22 4.23 4.50 18.78
CA ARG A 22 3.39 4.72 19.98
C ARG A 22 2.68 6.07 20.00
N ARG A 23 3.06 7.02 19.14
CA ARG A 23 2.42 8.33 19.08
C ARG A 23 0.99 8.20 18.55
N LYS A 24 0.03 8.54 19.39
CA LYS A 24 -1.40 8.72 19.06
C LYS A 24 -1.67 10.21 18.97
N VAL A 25 -1.90 10.73 17.77
CA VAL A 25 -2.21 12.15 17.55
C VAL A 25 -3.19 12.24 16.38
N PRO A 26 -4.04 13.28 16.30
CA PRO A 26 -5.14 13.32 15.36
C PRO A 26 -4.60 13.39 13.95
N PHE A 27 -5.11 12.51 13.11
CA PHE A 27 -4.70 12.37 11.74
C PHE A 27 -5.32 13.48 10.88
N ALA A 28 -4.52 14.11 10.04
CA ALA A 28 -5.04 14.93 8.96
C ALA A 28 -5.64 14.02 7.88
N ILE A 29 -6.69 14.51 7.20
CA ILE A 29 -7.23 13.86 6.00
C ILE A 29 -6.41 14.36 4.82
N ILE A 30 -5.98 13.43 3.97
CA ILE A 30 -5.22 13.77 2.77
C ILE A 30 -6.14 14.51 1.81
N THR A 31 -5.85 15.79 1.58
CA THR A 31 -6.52 16.61 0.57
C THR A 31 -5.81 16.48 -0.77
N SER A 32 -6.44 16.94 -1.84
CA SER A 32 -5.87 16.97 -3.20
C SER A 32 -4.62 17.86 -3.32
N ASP A 33 -4.42 18.78 -2.38
CA ASP A 33 -3.28 19.68 -2.30
C ASP A 33 -2.26 19.16 -1.29
N SER A 34 -1.50 18.13 -1.69
CA SER A 34 -0.46 17.53 -0.85
C SER A 34 0.88 17.61 -1.55
N ASP A 35 1.90 17.93 -0.76
CA ASP A 35 3.31 18.01 -1.15
C ASP A 35 3.97 16.66 -1.48
N PHE A 36 3.18 15.59 -1.63
CA PHE A 36 3.69 14.25 -1.85
C PHE A 36 3.98 14.03 -3.34
N PRO A 37 5.11 13.38 -3.71
CA PRO A 37 5.50 13.14 -5.10
C PRO A 37 4.36 12.58 -5.96
N GLU A 38 4.03 13.25 -7.05
CA GLU A 38 3.19 12.71 -8.12
C GLU A 38 4.04 11.87 -9.06
N LEU A 39 3.67 10.61 -9.30
CA LEU A 39 4.43 9.65 -10.10
C LEU A 39 3.56 9.05 -11.19
N THR A 40 4.16 8.78 -12.35
CA THR A 40 3.51 8.02 -13.42
C THR A 40 3.39 6.53 -13.07
N GLU A 41 2.48 5.81 -13.74
CA GLU A 41 2.37 4.36 -13.63
C GLU A 41 3.70 3.64 -13.94
N GLN A 42 4.46 4.12 -14.91
CA GLN A 42 5.75 3.53 -15.27
C GLN A 42 6.77 3.70 -14.14
N GLU A 43 6.82 4.86 -13.50
CA GLU A 43 7.68 5.13 -12.36
C GLU A 43 7.31 4.28 -11.16
N LEU A 44 6.02 4.08 -10.90
CA LEU A 44 5.53 3.18 -9.87
C LEU A 44 5.92 1.73 -10.12
N LYS A 45 5.83 1.25 -11.38
CA LYS A 45 6.32 -0.09 -11.75
C LYS A 45 7.81 -0.26 -11.48
N ILE A 46 8.61 0.78 -11.75
CA ILE A 46 10.06 0.76 -11.46
C ILE A 46 10.28 0.73 -9.94
N LEU A 47 9.62 1.62 -9.18
CA LEU A 47 9.72 1.70 -7.73
C LEU A 47 9.31 0.37 -7.04
N PHE A 48 8.25 -0.26 -7.53
CA PHE A 48 7.74 -1.52 -7.01
C PHE A 48 8.45 -2.75 -7.57
N THR A 49 9.47 -2.56 -8.42
CA THR A 49 10.24 -3.65 -9.05
C THR A 49 9.38 -4.60 -9.90
N GLY A 50 8.27 -4.11 -10.46
CA GLY A 50 7.44 -4.87 -11.39
C GLY A 50 5.94 -4.60 -11.32
N SER A 51 5.23 -5.14 -12.31
CA SER A 51 3.77 -5.03 -12.42
C SER A 51 3.02 -5.83 -11.36
N TYR A 52 3.59 -6.95 -10.88
CA TYR A 52 2.94 -7.78 -9.87
C TYR A 52 2.66 -7.00 -8.58
N GLN A 53 3.67 -6.31 -8.06
CA GLN A 53 3.53 -5.52 -6.84
C GLN A 53 2.59 -4.32 -7.03
N MET A 54 2.54 -3.74 -8.25
CA MET A 54 1.55 -2.74 -8.60
C MET A 54 0.12 -3.30 -8.56
N SER A 55 -0.13 -4.47 -9.16
CA SER A 55 -1.44 -5.12 -9.10
C SER A 55 -1.87 -5.43 -7.67
N GLN A 56 -0.92 -5.85 -6.83
CA GLN A 56 -1.16 -6.06 -5.39
C GLN A 56 -1.52 -4.75 -4.68
N ALA A 57 -0.86 -3.63 -5.02
CA ALA A 57 -1.18 -2.32 -4.48
C ALA A 57 -2.62 -1.89 -4.84
N VAL A 58 -3.04 -2.10 -6.10
CA VAL A 58 -4.41 -1.81 -6.56
C VAL A 58 -5.43 -2.67 -5.81
N SER A 59 -5.19 -3.98 -5.72
CA SER A 59 -6.09 -4.90 -5.00
C SER A 59 -6.22 -4.52 -3.53
N TYR A 60 -5.11 -4.20 -2.87
CA TYR A 60 -5.12 -3.82 -1.47
C TYR A 60 -5.84 -2.49 -1.26
N LEU A 61 -5.63 -1.52 -2.16
CA LEU A 61 -6.30 -0.23 -2.12
C LEU A 61 -7.83 -0.37 -2.28
N ALA A 62 -8.28 -1.25 -3.17
CA ALA A 62 -9.69 -1.56 -3.35
C ALA A 62 -10.35 -2.11 -2.07
N GLU A 63 -9.63 -2.95 -1.30
CA GLU A 63 -10.09 -3.45 0.01
C GLU A 63 -10.17 -2.36 1.09
N MET A 64 -9.48 -1.23 0.91
CA MET A 64 -9.51 -0.09 1.84
C MET A 64 -10.67 0.90 1.57
N MET A 65 -11.41 0.72 0.47
CA MET A 65 -12.57 1.54 0.17
C MET A 65 -13.71 1.27 1.14
N ASP A 66 -14.40 2.33 1.55
CA ASP A 66 -15.64 2.21 2.31
C ASP A 66 -16.84 1.87 1.39
N GLU A 67 -18.01 1.74 2.01
CA GLU A 67 -19.30 1.48 1.35
C GLU A 67 -19.69 2.57 0.33
N ASN A 68 -19.10 3.76 0.45
CA ASN A 68 -19.32 4.90 -0.46
C ASN A 68 -18.21 5.03 -1.52
N GLU A 69 -17.39 3.98 -1.70
CA GLU A 69 -16.26 3.94 -2.64
C GLU A 69 -15.17 4.99 -2.34
N LYS A 70 -15.14 5.51 -1.11
CA LYS A 70 -14.14 6.50 -0.69
C LYS A 70 -13.01 5.83 0.05
N ILE A 71 -11.81 6.36 -0.18
CA ILE A 71 -10.61 5.95 0.54
C ILE A 71 -10.22 7.09 1.47
N THR A 72 -10.25 6.80 2.77
CA THR A 72 -9.83 7.78 3.79
C THR A 72 -8.52 7.32 4.39
N PHE A 73 -7.42 7.96 3.97
CA PHE A 73 -6.15 7.82 4.63
C PHE A 73 -6.00 8.88 5.73
N HIS A 74 -5.75 8.37 6.91
CA HIS A 74 -5.35 9.14 8.07
C HIS A 74 -3.82 9.17 8.12
N TYR A 75 -3.22 10.36 8.00
CA TYR A 75 -1.76 10.51 8.07
C TYR A 75 -1.30 11.48 9.16
N LEU A 76 -0.07 11.27 9.63
CA LEU A 76 0.62 12.11 10.59
C LEU A 76 1.98 12.49 10.02
N LYS A 77 2.26 13.78 9.87
CA LYS A 77 3.61 14.29 9.59
C LYS A 77 4.45 14.16 10.87
N ILE A 78 5.37 13.19 10.88
CA ILE A 78 6.33 13.00 11.97
C ILE A 78 7.41 14.08 11.91
N THR A 79 7.86 14.36 10.69
CA THR A 79 8.70 15.49 10.30
C THR A 79 8.13 16.08 8.99
N PRO A 80 8.64 17.20 8.48
CA PRO A 80 8.21 17.71 7.17
C PRO A 80 8.30 16.67 6.03
N ASN A 81 9.28 15.76 6.14
CA ASN A 81 9.63 14.78 5.09
C ASN A 81 9.19 13.36 5.43
N ILE A 82 8.67 13.08 6.63
CA ILE A 82 8.28 11.73 7.06
C ILE A 82 6.80 11.72 7.45
N ILE A 83 6.03 10.87 6.79
CA ILE A 83 4.64 10.60 7.11
C ILE A 83 4.46 9.22 7.72
N LYS A 84 3.58 9.13 8.71
CA LYS A 84 3.07 7.90 9.30
C LYS A 84 1.62 7.70 8.85
N LEU A 85 1.28 6.49 8.43
CA LEU A 85 -0.09 6.07 8.14
C LEU A 85 -0.38 4.75 8.83
N ASP A 86 -1.62 4.57 9.25
CA ASP A 86 -2.11 3.34 9.86
C ASP A 86 -2.97 2.58 8.87
N VAL A 87 -2.64 1.30 8.64
CA VAL A 87 -3.31 0.42 7.67
C VAL A 87 -3.86 -0.80 8.40
N ARG A 88 -5.16 -1.05 8.32
CA ARG A 88 -5.78 -2.23 8.94
C ARG A 88 -5.35 -3.51 8.22
N SER A 89 -5.09 -4.57 8.97
CA SER A 89 -4.78 -5.88 8.42
C SER A 89 -6.01 -6.47 7.72
N ARG A 90 -5.85 -6.93 6.47
CA ARG A 90 -6.90 -7.64 5.72
C ARG A 90 -7.31 -9.00 6.33
N HIS A 91 -6.43 -9.57 7.14
CA HIS A 91 -6.61 -10.93 7.69
C HIS A 91 -7.01 -10.94 9.16
N ILE A 92 -6.82 -9.83 9.89
CA ILE A 92 -6.94 -9.78 11.35
C ILE A 92 -7.49 -8.42 11.75
N ASN A 93 -8.78 -8.35 12.09
CA ASN A 93 -9.48 -7.08 12.37
C ASN A 93 -8.86 -6.26 13.51
N SER A 94 -8.28 -6.91 14.52
CA SER A 94 -7.65 -6.23 15.66
C SER A 94 -6.24 -5.69 15.35
N LYS A 95 -5.67 -6.02 14.19
CA LYS A 95 -4.30 -5.69 13.85
C LYS A 95 -4.26 -4.50 12.89
N THR A 96 -3.49 -3.48 13.28
CA THR A 96 -3.16 -2.33 12.44
C THR A 96 -1.66 -2.31 12.24
N TYR A 97 -1.24 -2.07 11.01
CA TYR A 97 0.15 -1.91 10.63
C TYR A 97 0.49 -0.42 10.54
N HIS A 98 1.61 -0.04 11.14
CA HIS A 98 2.18 1.30 11.04
C HIS A 98 3.14 1.38 9.86
N CYS A 99 2.82 2.27 8.93
CA CYS A 99 3.59 2.52 7.73
C CYS A 99 4.26 3.89 7.83
N PHE A 100 5.54 3.97 7.49
CA PHE A 100 6.32 5.20 7.47
C PHE A 100 6.94 5.38 6.08
N ILE A 101 6.84 6.59 5.55
CA ILE A 101 7.43 6.95 4.27
C ILE A 101 8.19 8.26 4.46
N GLU A 102 9.48 8.23 4.13
CA GLU A 102 10.28 9.42 3.95
C GLU A 102 10.27 9.82 2.47
N TYR A 103 10.05 11.09 2.21
CA TYR A 103 10.00 11.65 0.88
C TYR A 103 10.54 13.09 0.84
N GLN A 104 10.81 13.57 -0.37
CA GLN A 104 11.14 14.95 -0.65
C GLN A 104 9.89 15.67 -1.16
N PRO A 105 9.39 16.68 -0.44
CA PRO A 105 8.25 17.49 -0.89
C PRO A 105 8.46 18.05 -2.30
N ASP A 106 7.40 18.10 -3.08
CA ASP A 106 7.34 18.70 -4.44
C ASP A 106 8.30 18.08 -5.47
N LYS A 107 8.92 16.93 -5.16
CA LYS A 107 9.80 16.20 -6.07
C LYS A 107 9.04 15.07 -6.76
N ASN A 108 8.44 15.40 -7.91
CA ASN A 108 7.58 14.51 -8.69
C ASN A 108 8.37 13.54 -9.59
N ASP A 109 9.26 12.76 -8.96
CA ASP A 109 9.99 11.65 -9.59
C ASP A 109 10.25 10.55 -8.56
N ILE A 110 10.69 9.37 -9.02
CA ILE A 110 10.94 8.20 -8.14
C ILE A 110 11.88 8.52 -6.97
N SER A 111 12.86 9.41 -7.19
CA SER A 111 13.83 9.79 -6.15
C SER A 111 13.24 10.72 -5.09
N GLY A 112 12.03 11.24 -5.33
CA GLY A 112 11.19 11.88 -4.33
C GLY A 112 10.79 10.94 -3.20
N ILE A 113 10.73 9.62 -3.42
CA ILE A 113 10.46 8.63 -2.37
C ILE A 113 11.78 8.00 -1.92
N THR A 114 12.30 8.41 -0.77
CA THR A 114 13.69 8.10 -0.36
C THR A 114 13.78 6.81 0.45
N ARG A 115 12.93 6.66 1.48
CA ARG A 115 12.91 5.52 2.38
C ARG A 115 11.48 5.18 2.78
N TYR A 116 11.22 3.91 3.09
CA TYR A 116 9.94 3.49 3.61
C TYR A 116 10.11 2.28 4.52
N CYS A 117 9.22 2.11 5.49
CA CYS A 117 9.14 0.90 6.28
C CYS A 117 7.73 0.65 6.78
N CYS A 118 7.41 -0.62 7.02
CA CYS A 118 6.18 -1.05 7.66
C CYS A 118 6.53 -2.07 8.76
N ASP A 119 5.74 -2.09 9.82
CA ASP A 119 5.86 -3.06 10.92
C ASP A 119 5.24 -4.43 10.60
N CYS A 120 4.81 -4.67 9.35
CA CYS A 120 4.43 -6.00 8.90
C CYS A 120 5.66 -6.90 8.71
N ALA A 121 5.44 -8.21 8.61
CA ALA A 121 6.52 -9.21 8.47
C ALA A 121 7.47 -8.94 7.29
N ASN A 122 6.97 -8.31 6.23
CA ASN A 122 7.74 -8.00 5.02
C ASN A 122 8.16 -6.52 4.93
N GLY A 123 7.78 -5.69 5.92
CA GLY A 123 7.85 -4.23 5.82
C GLY A 123 9.22 -3.63 6.12
N ARG A 124 10.17 -4.42 6.61
CA ARG A 124 11.58 -4.02 6.82
C ARG A 124 12.49 -4.30 5.62
N ARG A 125 11.98 -4.94 4.56
CA ARG A 125 12.76 -5.18 3.34
C ARG A 125 13.18 -3.85 2.70
N THR A 126 14.38 -3.83 2.13
CA THR A 126 14.97 -2.66 1.43
C THR A 126 14.96 -2.81 -0.09
N VAL A 127 14.77 -4.05 -0.57
CA VAL A 127 14.42 -4.37 -1.95
C VAL A 127 12.94 -4.70 -1.99
N GLU A 128 12.21 -4.03 -2.89
CA GLU A 128 10.75 -4.03 -2.94
C GLU A 128 10.10 -3.45 -1.68
N CYS A 129 8.77 -3.27 -1.73
CA CYS A 129 7.98 -2.83 -0.58
C CYS A 129 6.90 -3.85 -0.28
N CYS A 130 6.40 -3.86 0.96
CA CYS A 130 5.21 -4.67 1.27
C CYS A 130 3.97 -4.08 0.58
N SER A 131 2.90 -4.87 0.46
CA SER A 131 1.65 -4.42 -0.16
C SER A 131 1.05 -3.18 0.53
N HIS A 132 1.25 -3.02 1.84
CA HIS A 132 0.79 -1.84 2.58
C HIS A 132 1.45 -0.55 2.07
N ILE A 133 2.78 -0.55 1.99
CA ILE A 133 3.55 0.59 1.49
C ILE A 133 3.23 0.84 0.03
N ALA A 134 3.14 -0.22 -0.78
CA ALA A 134 2.81 -0.09 -2.20
C ALA A 134 1.43 0.55 -2.40
N ALA A 135 0.41 0.13 -1.65
CA ALA A 135 -0.93 0.69 -1.72
C ALA A 135 -0.99 2.17 -1.32
N ILE A 136 -0.29 2.55 -0.24
CA ILE A 136 -0.18 3.95 0.17
C ILE A 136 0.49 4.78 -0.93
N ILE A 137 1.67 4.37 -1.38
CA ILE A 137 2.42 5.10 -2.41
C ILE A 137 1.60 5.20 -3.70
N TYR A 138 0.94 4.11 -4.12
CA TYR A 138 0.09 4.09 -5.30
C TYR A 138 -1.06 5.10 -5.17
N TYR A 139 -1.73 5.16 -4.02
CA TYR A 139 -2.80 6.14 -3.80
C TYR A 139 -2.29 7.57 -3.80
N LEU A 140 -1.25 7.87 -3.00
CA LEU A 140 -0.74 9.23 -2.83
C LEU A 140 -0.07 9.79 -4.08
N SER A 141 0.62 8.95 -4.85
CA SER A 141 1.40 9.43 -5.99
C SER A 141 0.60 9.43 -7.29
N TYR A 142 -0.50 8.68 -7.37
CA TYR A 142 -1.17 8.43 -8.65
C TYR A 142 -2.69 8.28 -8.54
N ALA A 143 -3.17 7.32 -7.74
CA ALA A 143 -4.58 6.92 -7.80
C ALA A 143 -5.55 8.03 -7.33
N ARG A 144 -5.15 8.88 -6.39
CA ARG A 144 -5.96 10.01 -5.91
C ARG A 144 -6.24 11.08 -6.98
N TYR A 145 -5.41 11.15 -8.02
CA TYR A 145 -5.57 12.06 -9.15
C TYR A 145 -6.38 11.42 -10.29
N SER A 146 -6.58 10.10 -10.24
CA SER A 146 -7.34 9.36 -11.24
C SER A 146 -8.81 9.31 -10.86
N ALA A 147 -9.70 9.48 -11.84
CA ALA A 147 -11.15 9.47 -11.62
C ALA A 147 -11.74 8.08 -11.29
N LYS A 148 -10.94 6.99 -11.41
CA LYS A 148 -11.41 5.61 -11.23
C LYS A 148 -10.32 4.75 -10.59
N ILE A 149 -10.62 4.19 -9.42
CA ILE A 149 -9.83 3.10 -8.83
C ILE A 149 -10.59 1.81 -9.12
N VAL A 150 -9.92 0.84 -9.75
CA VAL A 150 -10.54 -0.41 -10.15
C VAL A 150 -10.62 -1.37 -8.96
N ARG A 151 -11.71 -2.12 -8.85
CA ARG A 151 -11.88 -3.25 -7.92
C ARG A 151 -11.71 -4.58 -8.68
N PRO A 152 -10.52 -5.19 -8.70
CA PRO A 152 -10.26 -6.34 -9.56
C PRO A 152 -11.15 -7.55 -9.24
N ALA A 153 -11.48 -7.76 -7.97
CA ALA A 153 -12.34 -8.87 -7.53
C ALA A 153 -13.78 -8.76 -8.06
N GLU A 154 -14.33 -7.54 -8.14
CA GLU A 154 -15.68 -7.34 -8.65
C GLU A 154 -15.79 -7.65 -10.13
N ILE A 155 -14.75 -7.34 -10.92
CA ILE A 155 -14.69 -7.70 -12.35
C ILE A 155 -14.81 -9.21 -12.50
N LEU A 156 -14.08 -9.98 -11.69
CA LEU A 156 -14.18 -11.44 -11.70
C LEU A 156 -15.59 -11.89 -11.32
N SER A 157 -16.17 -11.35 -10.23
CA SER A 157 -17.53 -11.67 -9.82
C SER A 157 -18.56 -11.46 -10.94
N CYS A 158 -18.46 -10.37 -11.70
CA CYS A 158 -19.34 -10.12 -12.84
C CYS A 158 -19.19 -11.20 -13.93
N LEU A 159 -17.96 -11.61 -14.27
CA LEU A 159 -17.71 -12.66 -15.26
C LEU A 159 -18.33 -14.01 -14.86
N PHE A 160 -18.29 -14.34 -13.56
CA PHE A 160 -18.87 -15.58 -13.02
C PHE A 160 -20.39 -15.53 -12.89
N ILE A 161 -21.01 -14.35 -12.86
CA ILE A 161 -22.48 -14.20 -12.88
C ILE A 161 -23.00 -14.38 -14.31
N ASP A 162 -22.28 -13.85 -15.30
CA ASP A 162 -22.66 -13.94 -16.72
C ASP A 162 -22.44 -15.34 -17.29
N GLN A 163 -21.50 -16.10 -16.75
CA GLN A 163 -21.31 -17.51 -17.07
C GLN A 163 -21.98 -18.36 -16.00
N LYS A 164 -23.15 -18.97 -16.29
CA LYS A 164 -23.71 -20.05 -15.46
C LYS A 164 -22.72 -21.22 -15.40
N ILE A 165 -21.75 -21.13 -14.50
CA ILE A 165 -20.73 -22.16 -14.32
C ILE A 165 -21.35 -23.25 -13.47
N SER A 166 -21.52 -24.43 -14.07
CA SER A 166 -21.88 -25.65 -13.36
C SER A 166 -20.72 -26.01 -12.43
N VAL A 167 -20.91 -25.83 -11.13
CA VAL A 167 -19.95 -26.30 -10.13
C VAL A 167 -20.01 -27.83 -10.13
N VAL A 168 -19.03 -28.48 -10.75
CA VAL A 168 -18.84 -29.93 -10.62
C VAL A 168 -17.85 -30.14 -9.49
N VAL A 169 -18.34 -30.19 -8.25
CA VAL A 169 -17.58 -30.85 -7.18
C VAL A 169 -17.76 -32.34 -7.46
N ASN A 170 -16.74 -33.00 -7.98
CA ASN A 170 -16.66 -34.45 -7.85
C ASN A 170 -16.39 -34.69 -6.36
N GLU A 171 -17.41 -35.18 -5.65
CA GLU A 171 -17.19 -35.85 -4.38
C GLU A 171 -16.29 -37.05 -4.70
N ASP A 172 -14.99 -36.91 -4.42
CA ASP A 172 -14.12 -38.07 -4.30
C ASP A 172 -14.70 -38.90 -3.16
N SER A 173 -15.40 -39.96 -3.56
CA SER A 173 -15.95 -40.99 -2.69
C SER A 173 -14.79 -41.72 -2.04
N ASP A 174 -14.32 -41.23 -0.90
CA ASP A 174 -13.54 -42.01 0.06
C ASP A 174 -14.48 -43.08 0.65
N GLU A 175 -14.69 -44.18 -0.07
CA GLU A 175 -15.18 -45.44 0.49
C GLU A 175 -13.96 -46.24 1.01
N ASP A 176 -13.84 -46.31 2.33
CA ASP A 176 -13.00 -47.27 3.08
C ASP A 176 -13.56 -48.70 3.01
#